data_AF-A0A1M7IQR7-F1
#
_entry.id   AF-A0A1M7IQR7-F1
#
_cell.length_a   1.000
_cell.length_b   1.000
_cell.length_c   1.000
_cell.angle_alpha   90.00
_cell.angle_beta   90.00
_cell.angle_gamma   90.00
#
_symmetry.space_group_name_H-M   'P 1'
#
loop_
_entity.id
_entity.type
_entity.pdbx_description
1 polymer ?
#
loop_
_entity_poly.entity_id
_entity_poly.type
_entity_poly.pdbx_seq_one_letter_code
_entity_poly.pdbx_strand_id
1 'polypeptide(L)'
;MAIDVEGLINEVSRCCLGETECGKCDWDNCLIAYCKKILTTSLKERTEFIDGGIENLPYYDTKIYDEIEAASAVGYLLNQCRNCNLYHDENCIINIIRSALEIILLGEPQEYKGSVFVYLNDIKKVNEKIADKIFEAYHRRKNDNK
;
A
#
# COMPACT_ATOMS: atom_id res chain seq x y z
N MET A 1 0.06 15.73 -10.78
CA MET A 1 -0.87 14.58 -10.93
C MET A 1 -1.50 14.34 -9.58
N ALA A 2 -2.83 14.32 -9.53
CA ALA A 2 -3.58 14.01 -8.32
C ALA A 2 -3.56 12.49 -8.08
N ILE A 3 -3.67 12.07 -6.82
CA ILE A 3 -3.79 10.65 -6.46
C ILE A 3 -5.18 10.16 -6.86
N ASP A 4 -5.27 9.04 -7.58
CA ASP A 4 -6.50 8.31 -7.87
C ASP A 4 -6.88 7.44 -6.66
N VAL A 5 -7.55 8.08 -5.69
CA VAL A 5 -7.92 7.44 -4.43
C VAL A 5 -8.99 6.37 -4.63
N GLU A 6 -9.94 6.55 -5.56
CA GLU A 6 -10.97 5.54 -5.86
C GLU A 6 -10.35 4.29 -6.47
N GLY A 7 -9.41 4.46 -7.41
CA GLY A 7 -8.63 3.36 -7.95
C GLY A 7 -7.82 2.64 -6.87
N LEU A 8 -7.23 3.37 -5.92
CA LEU A 8 -6.54 2.76 -4.78
C LEU A 8 -7.49 1.91 -3.95
N ILE A 9 -8.68 2.43 -3.61
CA ILE A 9 -9.70 1.69 -2.84
C ILE A 9 -10.04 0.37 -3.53
N ASN A 10 -10.18 0.37 -4.87
CA ASN A 10 -10.45 -0.83 -5.64
C ASN A 10 -9.31 -1.85 -5.56
N GLU A 11 -8.05 -1.41 -5.69
CA GLU A 11 -6.90 -2.31 -5.59
C GLU A 11 -6.74 -2.92 -4.21
N VAL A 12 -6.82 -2.12 -3.13
CA VAL A 12 -6.75 -2.70 -1.78
C VAL A 12 -7.95 -3.59 -1.48
N SER A 13 -9.11 -3.32 -2.08
CA SER A 13 -10.29 -4.17 -1.91
C SER A 13 -10.11 -5.57 -2.48
N ARG A 14 -9.33 -5.74 -3.56
CA ARG A 14 -9.03 -7.07 -4.14
C ARG A 14 -8.17 -7.94 -3.23
N CYS A 15 -7.40 -7.32 -2.33
CA CYS A 15 -6.60 -8.04 -1.35
C CYS A 15 -7.44 -8.69 -0.23
N CYS A 16 -8.74 -8.36 -0.14
CA CYS A 16 -9.64 -8.93 0.85
C CYS A 16 -10.19 -10.29 0.37
N LEU A 17 -9.86 -11.37 1.07
CA LEU A 17 -10.32 -12.73 0.73
C LEU A 17 -11.79 -13.03 1.11
N GLY A 18 -12.45 -12.08 1.78
CA GLY A 18 -13.85 -12.22 2.21
C GLY A 18 -14.01 -13.13 3.42
N GLU A 19 -15.26 -13.30 3.85
CA GLU A 19 -15.59 -14.03 5.08
C GLU A 19 -15.39 -15.55 4.98
N THR A 20 -15.34 -16.09 3.77
CA THR A 20 -15.06 -17.53 3.55
C THR A 20 -13.67 -17.91 4.06
N GLU A 21 -12.67 -17.07 3.78
CA GLU A 21 -11.28 -17.31 4.19
C GLU A 21 -10.96 -16.66 5.54
N CYS A 22 -11.47 -15.46 5.80
CA CYS A 22 -11.17 -14.72 7.03
C CYS A 22 -12.09 -15.11 8.22
N GLY A 23 -13.18 -15.85 7.98
CA GLY A 23 -14.25 -16.01 8.94
C GLY A 23 -15.03 -14.70 9.13
N LYS A 24 -15.28 -14.31 10.38
CA LYS A 24 -15.98 -13.04 10.66
C LYS A 24 -15.06 -11.86 10.35
N CYS A 25 -15.57 -10.86 9.62
CA CYS A 25 -14.80 -9.65 9.36
C CYS A 25 -14.42 -8.92 10.66
N ASP A 26 -13.12 -8.86 10.94
CA ASP A 26 -12.53 -8.06 12.02
C ASP A 26 -12.00 -6.76 11.43
N TRP A 27 -12.89 -5.78 11.28
CA TRP A 27 -12.61 -4.51 10.62
C TRP A 27 -11.53 -3.68 11.34
N ASP A 28 -11.45 -3.78 12.66
CA ASP A 28 -10.57 -2.91 13.47
C ASP A 28 -9.11 -3.39 13.44
N ASN A 29 -8.88 -4.70 13.32
CA ASN A 29 -7.53 -5.29 13.26
C ASN A 29 -7.18 -5.83 11.87
N CYS A 30 -7.77 -5.30 10.80
CA CYS A 30 -7.49 -5.74 9.42
C CYS A 30 -6.69 -4.67 8.66
N LEU A 31 -5.50 -5.02 8.16
CA LEU A 31 -4.64 -4.13 7.36
C LEU A 31 -5.37 -3.60 6.13
N ILE A 32 -6.17 -4.44 5.47
CA ILE A 32 -6.97 -4.04 4.30
C ILE A 32 -8.12 -3.09 4.68
N ALA A 33 -8.79 -3.33 5.81
CA ALA A 33 -9.81 -2.41 6.31
C ALA A 33 -9.20 -1.06 6.72
N TYR A 34 -8.02 -1.09 7.34
CA TYR A 34 -7.26 0.11 7.69
C TYR A 34 -6.90 0.93 6.45
N CYS A 35 -6.41 0.29 5.39
CA CYS A 35 -6.16 0.95 4.12
C CYS A 35 -7.41 1.63 3.55
N LYS A 36 -8.55 0.93 3.54
CA LYS A 36 -9.83 1.50 3.10
C LYS A 36 -10.25 2.68 3.95
N LYS A 37 -10.02 2.61 5.27
CA LYS A 37 -10.31 3.72 6.20
C LYS A 37 -9.48 4.94 5.85
N ILE A 38 -8.16 4.81 5.69
CA ILE A 38 -7.26 5.93 5.33
C ILE A 38 -7.66 6.56 4.00
N LEU A 39 -7.91 5.75 2.95
CA LEU A 39 -8.31 6.25 1.63
C LEU A 39 -9.70 6.92 1.67
N THR A 40 -10.65 6.36 2.41
CA THR A 40 -11.98 6.95 2.56
C THR A 40 -11.94 8.26 3.35
N THR A 41 -11.10 8.34 4.38
CA THR A 41 -10.86 9.58 5.14
C THR A 41 -10.25 10.64 4.22
N SER A 42 -9.22 10.29 3.45
CA SER A 42 -8.61 11.16 2.45
C SER A 42 -9.64 11.76 1.48
N LEU A 43 -10.57 10.95 0.95
CA LEU A 43 -11.67 11.44 0.09
C LEU A 43 -12.61 12.40 0.83
N LYS A 44 -13.03 12.05 2.05
CA LYS A 44 -13.98 12.84 2.86
C LYS A 44 -13.40 14.19 3.26
N GLU A 45 -12.15 14.20 3.69
CA GLU A 45 -11.44 15.39 4.19
C GLU A 45 -10.72 16.16 3.08
N ARG A 46 -10.65 15.60 1.86
CA ARG A 46 -9.95 16.17 0.71
C ARG A 46 -8.47 16.45 1.00
N THR A 47 -7.83 15.53 1.71
CA THR A 47 -6.42 15.59 2.10
C THR A 47 -5.64 14.39 1.58
N GLU A 48 -4.38 14.59 1.22
CA GLU A 48 -3.44 13.51 0.87
C GLU A 48 -2.53 13.14 2.06
N PHE A 49 -2.76 13.74 3.22
CA PHE A 49 -1.97 13.57 4.43
C PHE A 49 -2.87 13.26 5.62
N ILE A 50 -2.54 12.22 6.38
CA ILE A 50 -3.28 11.77 7.55
C ILE A 50 -2.31 11.58 8.71
N ASP A 51 -2.45 12.40 9.75
CA ASP A 51 -1.63 12.31 10.95
C ASP A 51 -1.93 11.01 11.72
N GLY A 52 -0.88 10.41 12.30
CA GLY A 52 -1.03 9.18 13.07
C GLY A 52 -1.22 7.93 12.19
N GLY A 53 -1.10 8.04 10.87
CA GLY A 53 -1.40 6.94 9.94
C GLY A 53 -0.44 5.76 10.05
N ILE A 54 0.82 5.99 10.42
CA ILE A 54 1.82 4.93 10.57
C ILE A 54 1.73 4.30 11.97
N GLU A 55 1.51 5.12 12.99
CA GLU A 55 1.43 4.73 14.40
C GLU A 55 0.20 3.87 14.68
N ASN A 56 -0.87 4.07 13.93
CA ASN A 56 -2.13 3.33 14.07
C ASN A 56 -2.22 2.09 13.16
N LEU A 57 -1.13 1.67 12.51
CA LEU A 57 -1.13 0.46 11.68
C LEU A 57 -1.47 -0.80 12.52
N PRO A 58 -2.32 -1.70 12.00
CA PRO A 58 -2.61 -2.99 12.64
C PRO A 58 -1.44 -3.99 12.61
N TYR A 59 -0.36 -3.75 13.36
CA TYR A 59 0.84 -4.61 13.37
C TYR A 59 0.59 -6.05 13.85
N TYR A 60 -0.51 -6.29 14.56
CA TYR A 60 -0.87 -7.61 15.10
C TYR A 60 -1.85 -8.38 14.23
N ASP A 61 -2.07 -7.93 12.98
CA ASP A 61 -2.91 -8.65 12.04
C ASP A 61 -2.23 -9.94 11.56
N THR A 62 -2.78 -11.09 11.97
CA THR A 62 -2.24 -12.41 11.64
C THR A 62 -3.00 -13.11 10.51
N LYS A 63 -3.82 -12.37 9.75
CA LYS A 63 -4.60 -12.94 8.63
C LYS A 63 -3.68 -13.37 7.48
N ILE A 64 -4.16 -14.33 6.71
CA ILE A 64 -3.51 -14.74 5.45
C ILE A 64 -4.05 -13.85 4.33
N TYR A 65 -3.16 -13.43 3.45
CA TYR A 65 -3.45 -12.57 2.30
C TYR A 65 -2.91 -13.18 1.01
N ASP A 66 -3.51 -12.79 -0.11
CA ASP A 66 -2.94 -13.09 -1.42
C ASP A 66 -1.76 -12.14 -1.70
N GLU A 67 -0.56 -12.71 -1.74
CA GLU A 67 0.69 -12.00 -2.01
C GLU A 67 0.70 -11.33 -3.40
N ILE A 68 0.04 -11.92 -4.40
CA ILE A 68 -0.03 -11.37 -5.77
C ILE A 68 -0.92 -10.13 -5.79
N GLU A 69 -2.09 -10.19 -5.16
CA GLU A 69 -3.00 -9.04 -5.07
C GLU A 69 -2.38 -7.89 -4.25
N ALA A 70 -1.75 -8.20 -3.12
CA ALA A 70 -1.05 -7.19 -2.31
C ALA A 70 0.12 -6.54 -3.07
N ALA A 71 0.97 -7.33 -3.76
CA ALA A 71 2.05 -6.78 -4.59
C ALA A 71 1.52 -5.96 -5.78
N SER A 72 0.39 -6.38 -6.37
CA SER A 72 -0.30 -5.64 -7.43
C SER A 72 -0.77 -4.27 -6.94
N ALA A 73 -1.36 -4.22 -5.75
CA ALA A 73 -1.80 -2.98 -5.11
C ALA A 73 -0.63 -2.03 -4.82
N VAL A 74 0.50 -2.54 -4.31
CA VAL A 74 1.72 -1.73 -4.12
C VAL A 74 2.22 -1.17 -5.46
N GLY A 75 2.31 -2.00 -6.50
CA GLY A 75 2.76 -1.54 -7.82
C GLY A 75 1.88 -0.45 -8.41
N TYR A 76 0.55 -0.54 -8.25
CA TYR A 76 -0.36 0.52 -8.65
C TYR A 76 -0.19 1.79 -7.82
N LEU A 77 -0.06 1.66 -6.50
CA LEU A 77 0.18 2.78 -5.59
C LEU A 77 1.46 3.54 -5.93
N LEU A 78 2.55 2.84 -6.27
CA LEU A 78 3.82 3.47 -6.63
C LEU A 78 3.75 4.30 -7.91
N ASN A 79 2.84 3.98 -8.85
CA ASN A 79 2.61 4.82 -10.04
C ASN A 79 2.00 6.19 -9.70
N GLN A 80 1.42 6.32 -8.51
CA GLN A 80 0.82 7.57 -8.03
C GLN A 80 1.77 8.37 -7.13
N CYS A 81 2.90 7.77 -6.73
CA CYS A 81 3.87 8.46 -5.91
C CYS A 81 4.54 9.62 -6.67
N ARG A 82 4.62 10.79 -6.03
CA ARG A 82 5.24 11.99 -6.60
C ARG A 82 6.77 11.99 -6.56
N ASN A 83 7.38 10.98 -5.95
CA ASN A 83 8.82 10.90 -5.69
C ASN A 83 9.34 12.15 -4.94
N CYS A 84 8.84 12.37 -3.72
CA CYS A 84 9.16 13.55 -2.91
C CYS A 84 10.65 13.64 -2.49
N ASN A 85 11.44 12.57 -2.68
CA ASN A 85 12.85 12.46 -2.30
C ASN A 85 13.09 12.91 -0.85
N LEU A 86 13.97 13.91 -0.65
CA LEU A 86 14.32 14.46 0.66
C LEU A 86 13.17 15.20 1.36
N TYR A 87 12.10 15.54 0.62
CA TYR A 87 10.89 16.19 1.15
C TYR A 87 9.77 15.18 1.40
N HIS A 88 10.11 13.89 1.53
CA HIS A 88 9.13 12.87 1.85
C HIS A 88 8.49 13.12 3.21
N ASP A 89 7.17 12.98 3.26
CA ASP A 89 6.36 13.12 4.45
C ASP A 89 5.75 11.75 4.77
N GLU A 90 6.02 11.23 5.96
CA GLU A 90 5.55 9.93 6.40
C GLU A 90 4.02 9.85 6.53
N ASN A 91 3.36 11.00 6.71
CA ASN A 91 1.91 11.10 6.84
C ASN A 91 1.19 11.10 5.49
N CYS A 92 1.90 11.09 4.36
CA CYS A 92 1.22 11.00 3.07
C CYS A 92 0.52 9.63 2.91
N ILE A 93 -0.67 9.62 2.32
CA ILE A 93 -1.48 8.39 2.17
C ILE A 93 -0.76 7.31 1.37
N ILE A 94 0.10 7.68 0.42
CA ILE A 94 0.92 6.73 -0.35
C ILE A 94 1.85 5.96 0.60
N ASN A 95 2.47 6.64 1.56
CA ASN A 95 3.35 6.01 2.53
C ASN A 95 2.58 5.07 3.47
N ILE A 96 1.48 5.55 4.04
CA ILE A 96 0.67 4.80 5.00
C ILE A 96 0.14 3.49 4.40
N ILE A 97 -0.45 3.58 3.20
CA ILE A 97 -1.02 2.40 2.52
C ILE A 97 0.09 1.44 2.09
N ARG A 98 1.22 1.96 1.60
CA ARG A 98 2.40 1.15 1.27
C ARG A 98 2.89 0.38 2.50
N SER A 99 3.03 1.05 3.65
CA SER A 99 3.48 0.42 4.90
C SER A 99 2.52 -0.67 5.39
N ALA A 100 1.21 -0.47 5.27
CA ALA A 100 0.23 -1.52 5.58
C ALA A 100 0.38 -2.75 4.66
N LEU A 101 0.58 -2.53 3.35
CA LEU A 101 0.79 -3.61 2.39
C LEU A 101 2.16 -4.28 2.55
N GLU A 102 3.17 -3.57 3.02
CA GLU A 102 4.48 -4.13 3.36
C GLU A 102 4.41 -5.07 4.57
N ILE A 103 3.60 -4.75 5.58
CA ILE A 103 3.35 -5.70 6.69
C ILE A 103 2.78 -7.01 6.14
N ILE A 104 1.85 -6.93 5.17
CA ILE A 104 1.30 -8.13 4.51
C ILE A 104 2.38 -8.93 3.77
N LEU A 105 3.25 -8.25 3.02
CA LEU A 105 4.20 -8.91 2.10
C LEU A 105 5.51 -9.33 2.77
N LEU A 106 5.93 -8.60 3.81
CA LEU A 106 7.29 -8.65 4.38
C LEU A 106 7.27 -8.77 5.91
N GLY A 107 6.12 -8.62 6.56
CA GLY A 107 5.97 -8.69 8.02
C GLY A 107 6.24 -7.37 8.75
N GLU A 108 6.82 -6.37 8.09
CA GLU A 108 7.12 -5.06 8.68
C GLU A 108 7.15 -3.94 7.63
N PRO A 109 6.84 -2.68 8.01
CA PRO A 109 7.02 -1.52 7.14
C PRO A 109 8.48 -1.31 6.74
N GLN A 110 8.69 -0.78 5.54
CA GLN A 110 10.01 -0.53 4.99
C GLN A 110 10.27 0.97 4.87
N GLU A 111 11.50 1.37 5.19
CA GLU A 111 11.95 2.76 5.05
C GLU A 111 11.73 3.25 3.61
N TYR A 112 11.22 4.49 3.46
CA TYR A 112 11.04 5.11 2.15
C TYR A 112 11.70 6.45 2.03
N LYS A 113 12.68 6.49 1.14
CA LYS A 113 13.52 7.67 0.87
C LYS A 113 12.91 8.59 -0.18
N GLY A 114 11.59 8.55 -0.34
CA GLY A 114 10.87 9.39 -1.29
C GLY A 114 11.11 9.06 -2.77
N SER A 115 11.65 7.90 -3.12
CA SER A 115 11.93 7.50 -4.51
C SER A 115 11.51 6.06 -4.78
N VAL A 116 10.62 5.88 -5.76
CA VAL A 116 10.10 4.56 -6.18
C VAL A 116 11.23 3.65 -6.64
N PHE A 117 12.21 4.18 -7.38
CA PHE A 117 13.33 3.37 -7.88
C PHE A 117 14.25 2.91 -6.75
N VAL A 118 14.57 3.81 -5.80
CA VAL A 118 15.37 3.47 -4.62
C VAL A 118 14.63 2.43 -3.78
N TYR A 119 13.33 2.63 -3.58
CA TYR A 119 12.46 1.70 -2.87
C TYR A 119 12.50 0.29 -3.49
N LEU A 120 12.25 0.16 -4.79
CA LEU A 120 12.25 -1.14 -5.47
C LEU A 120 13.60 -1.87 -5.31
N ASN A 121 14.72 -1.14 -5.37
CA ASN A 121 16.04 -1.70 -5.15
C ASN A 121 16.27 -2.10 -3.68
N ASP A 122 15.75 -1.34 -2.73
CA ASP A 122 15.85 -1.66 -1.30
C ASP A 122 14.98 -2.90 -0.97
N ILE A 123 13.76 -3.01 -1.51
CA ILE A 123 12.92 -4.23 -1.36
C ILE A 123 13.58 -5.44 -2.01
N LYS A 124 14.25 -5.28 -3.15
CA LYS A 124 14.98 -6.40 -3.80
C LYS A 124 16.07 -6.99 -2.90
N LYS A 125 16.67 -6.19 -2.02
CA LYS A 125 17.66 -6.68 -1.02
C LYS A 125 17.00 -7.42 0.14
N VAL A 126 15.77 -7.05 0.49
CA VAL A 126 14.99 -7.69 1.57
C VAL A 126 14.37 -9.00 1.09
N ASN A 127 13.67 -8.95 -0.04
CA ASN A 127 13.03 -10.09 -0.68
C ASN A 127 12.91 -9.88 -2.19
N GLU A 128 13.82 -10.51 -2.95
CA GLU A 128 13.89 -10.37 -4.40
C GLU A 128 12.58 -10.77 -5.10
N LYS A 129 11.93 -11.86 -4.65
CA LYS A 129 10.70 -12.36 -5.27
C LYS A 129 9.54 -11.38 -5.12
N ILE A 130 9.40 -10.75 -3.95
CA ILE A 130 8.38 -9.73 -3.71
C ILE A 130 8.69 -8.47 -4.53
N ALA A 131 9.95 -8.05 -4.57
CA ALA A 131 10.38 -6.90 -5.36
C ALA A 131 10.05 -7.07 -6.85
N ASP A 132 10.33 -8.25 -7.41
CA ASP A 132 10.04 -8.56 -8.82
C ASP A 132 8.54 -8.51 -9.10
N LYS A 133 7.69 -9.04 -8.21
CA LYS A 133 6.22 -8.95 -8.34
C LYS A 133 5.71 -7.51 -8.30
N ILE A 134 6.20 -6.71 -7.36
CA ILE A 134 5.84 -5.28 -7.25
C ILE A 134 6.30 -4.54 -8.51
N PHE A 135 7.51 -4.82 -8.99
CA PHE A 135 8.08 -4.22 -10.18
C PHE A 135 7.27 -4.53 -11.44
N GLU A 136 6.90 -5.80 -11.64
CA GLU A 136 6.02 -6.21 -12.74
C GLU A 136 4.66 -5.51 -12.69
N ALA A 137 4.05 -5.42 -11.50
CA ALA A 137 2.80 -4.69 -11.31
C ALA A 137 2.94 -3.19 -11.61
N TYR A 138 4.02 -2.56 -11.14
CA TYR A 138 4.34 -1.17 -11.40
C TYR A 138 4.48 -0.90 -12.91
N HIS A 139 5.19 -1.76 -13.64
CA HIS A 139 5.42 -1.61 -15.07
C HIS A 139 4.18 -1.86 -15.93
N ARG A 140 3.33 -2.85 -15.59
CA ARG A 140 2.09 -3.12 -16.32
C ARG A 140 1.23 -1.86 -16.46
N ARG A 141 1.09 -1.09 -15.39
CA ARG A 141 0.18 0.07 -15.32
C ARG A 141 0.79 1.40 -15.77
N LYS A 142 2.12 1.47 -15.88
CA LYS A 142 2.81 2.60 -16.51
C LYS A 142 2.50 2.68 -18.02
N ASN A 143 2.15 1.54 -18.64
CA ASN A 143 1.77 1.46 -20.05
C ASN A 143 0.29 1.78 -20.30
N ASP A 144 -0.58 1.64 -19.30
CA ASP A 144 -2.02 1.97 -19.42
C ASP A 144 -2.29 3.49 -19.33
N ASN A 145 -1.33 4.26 -18.81
CA ASN A 145 -1.38 5.72 -18.66
C ASN A 145 -0.63 6.48 -19.77
N LYS A 146 -0.35 5.82 -20.90
CA LYS A 146 0.29 6.41 -22.09
C LYS A 146 -0.66 6.54 -23.27
#